data_AF-A0A9N9K1I5-F1
#
_entry.id   AF-A0A9N9K1I5-F1
#
_cell.length_a   1.000
_cell.length_b   1.000
_cell.length_c   1.000
_cell.angle_alpha   90.00
_cell.angle_beta   90.00
_cell.angle_gamma   90.00
#
_symmetry.space_group_name_H-M   'P 1'
#
loop_
_entity.id
_entity.type
_entity.pdbx_description
1 polymer ?
#
loop_
_entity_poly.entity_id
_entity_poly.type
_entity_poly.pdbx_seq_one_letter_code
_entity_poly.pdbx_strand_id
1 'polypeptide(L)'
;MAALKSIKRQKTSTKNTRCFYCREHEIKYEKSLENPKICKNCYKKNLPNCIHVKPSYYSEEIKRLNSVVNNHVSRILLLEKQ
;
A
#
# COMPACT_ATOMS: atom_id res chain seq x y z
N MET A 1 36.57 0.28 4.24
CA MET A 1 35.43 0.40 5.18
C MET A 1 34.33 1.23 4.51
N ALA A 2 33.35 0.57 3.89
CA ALA A 2 32.25 1.28 3.24
C ALA A 2 31.26 1.76 4.32
N ALA A 3 31.11 3.08 4.42
CA ALA A 3 30.21 3.71 5.39
C ALA A 3 28.78 3.24 5.16
N LEU A 4 28.21 2.57 6.17
CA LEU A 4 26.79 2.22 6.24
C LEU A 4 25.97 3.53 6.19
N LYS A 5 25.59 3.94 4.97
CA LYS A 5 24.67 5.05 4.76
C LYS A 5 23.41 4.74 5.57
N SER A 6 23.15 5.60 6.54
CA SER A 6 21.93 5.60 7.34
C SER A 6 20.73 5.42 6.41
N ILE A 7 20.06 4.27 6.54
CA ILE A 7 18.83 3.97 5.81
C ILE A 7 17.82 4.99 6.30
N LYS A 8 17.75 6.15 5.64
CA LYS A 8 16.67 7.12 5.82
C LYS A 8 15.39 6.31 5.59
N ARG A 9 14.57 6.14 6.64
CA ARG A 9 13.23 5.56 6.52
C ARG A 9 12.54 6.27 5.36
N GLN A 10 12.45 5.62 4.21
CA GLN A 10 11.65 6.14 3.12
C GLN A 10 10.23 6.15 3.68
N LYS A 11 9.68 7.36 3.92
CA LYS A 11 8.26 7.50 4.16
C LYS A 11 7.61 6.91 2.92
N THR A 12 7.02 5.74 3.04
CA THR A 12 6.18 5.18 1.99
C THR A 12 5.09 6.21 1.77
N SER A 13 5.13 6.89 0.62
CA SER A 13 4.02 7.72 0.18
C SER A 13 2.80 6.80 0.25
N THR A 14 1.87 7.09 1.16
CA THR A 14 0.58 6.41 1.24
C THR A 14 -0.15 6.79 -0.04
N LYS A 15 0.21 6.12 -1.14
CA LYS A 15 -0.36 6.31 -2.46
C LYS A 15 -1.86 6.28 -2.26
N ASN A 16 -2.50 7.38 -2.65
CA ASN A 16 -3.93 7.64 -2.65
C ASN A 16 -4.74 6.35 -2.46
N THR A 17 -5.43 6.26 -1.33
CA THR A 17 -6.28 5.13 -0.95
C THR A 17 -7.11 4.72 -2.15
N ARG A 18 -6.71 3.64 -2.83
CA ARG A 18 -7.49 3.10 -3.95
C ARG A 18 -8.76 2.50 -3.35
N CYS A 19 -9.89 2.64 -4.03
CA CYS A 19 -11.06 1.86 -3.64
C CYS A 19 -10.79 0.36 -3.86
N PHE A 20 -11.51 -0.49 -3.13
CA PHE A 20 -11.35 -1.94 -3.16
C PHE A 20 -11.42 -2.50 -4.59
N TYR A 21 -12.42 -2.09 -5.37
CA TYR A 21 -12.58 -2.49 -6.76
C TYR A 21 -11.35 -2.15 -7.62
N CYS A 22 -10.85 -0.91 -7.53
CA CYS A 22 -9.66 -0.52 -8.30
C CYS A 22 -8.40 -1.27 -7.85
N ARG A 23 -8.33 -1.69 -6.58
CA ARG A 23 -7.22 -2.49 -6.06
C ARG A 23 -7.29 -3.93 -6.58
N GLU A 24 -8.45 -4.57 -6.47
CA GLU A 24 -8.69 -5.95 -6.89
C GLU A 24 -8.46 -6.16 -8.38
N HIS A 25 -8.86 -5.18 -9.21
CA HIS A 25 -8.73 -5.26 -10.66
C HIS A 25 -7.44 -4.62 -11.18
N GLU A 26 -6.52 -4.22 -10.28
CA GLU A 26 -5.24 -3.57 -10.59
C GLU A 26 -5.31 -2.31 -11.49
N ILE A 27 -6.49 -1.69 -11.57
CA ILE A 27 -6.72 -0.50 -12.40
C ILE A 27 -6.36 0.79 -11.68
N LYS A 28 -6.05 1.83 -12.48
CA LYS A 28 -5.76 3.17 -11.96
C LYS A 28 -7.00 3.76 -11.29
N TYR A 29 -6.83 4.26 -10.07
CA TYR A 29 -7.86 5.02 -9.37
C TYR A 29 -7.95 6.44 -9.93
N GLU A 30 -9.15 6.84 -10.35
CA GLU A 30 -9.49 8.21 -10.75
C GLU A 30 -10.76 8.63 -10.02
N LYS A 31 -10.78 9.87 -9.50
CA LYS A 31 -11.99 10.43 -8.88
C LYS A 31 -13.03 10.71 -9.95
N SER A 32 -14.31 10.41 -9.71
CA SER A 32 -15.38 10.79 -10.64
C SER A 32 -15.59 12.31 -10.60
N LEU A 33 -15.89 12.90 -11.75
CA LEU A 33 -16.23 14.33 -11.88
C LEU A 33 -17.70 14.56 -11.52
N GLU A 34 -18.55 13.56 -11.79
CA GLU A 34 -19.98 13.57 -11.59
C GLU A 34 -20.36 13.33 -10.12
N ASN A 35 -19.64 12.43 -9.43
CA ASN A 35 -19.87 12.15 -8.03
C ASN A 35 -18.55 12.06 -7.24
N PRO A 36 -18.21 13.08 -6.42
CA PRO A 36 -16.93 13.14 -5.72
C PRO A 36 -16.77 12.09 -4.61
N LYS A 37 -17.85 11.37 -4.24
CA LYS A 37 -17.82 10.30 -3.23
C LYS A 37 -17.36 8.96 -3.79
N ILE A 38 -17.34 8.78 -5.11
CA ILE A 38 -16.95 7.52 -5.75
C ILE A 38 -15.90 7.72 -6.84
N CYS A 39 -15.24 6.64 -7.23
CA CYS A 39 -14.26 6.67 -8.31
C CYS A 39 -14.96 6.56 -9.67
N LYS A 40 -14.30 7.05 -10.72
CA LYS A 40 -14.76 7.01 -12.12
C LYS A 40 -15.16 5.60 -12.55
N ASN A 41 -14.40 4.58 -12.13
CA ASN A 41 -14.66 3.20 -12.51
C ASN A 41 -15.89 2.62 -11.80
N CYS A 42 -16.06 2.91 -10.50
CA CYS A 42 -17.25 2.51 -9.76
C CYS A 42 -18.51 3.25 -10.25
N TYR A 43 -18.39 4.53 -10.64
CA TYR A 43 -19.47 5.30 -11.25
C TYR A 43 -19.91 4.67 -12.58
N LYS A 44 -18.97 4.40 -13.49
CA LYS A 44 -19.27 3.77 -14.79
C LYS A 44 -19.94 2.40 -14.69
N LYS A 45 -19.59 1.61 -13.67
CA LYS A 45 -20.17 0.28 -13.45
C LYS A 45 -21.39 0.27 -12.51
N ASN A 46 -21.85 1.45 -12.08
CA ASN A 46 -22.95 1.60 -11.13
C ASN A 46 -22.79 0.72 -9.88
N LEU A 47 -21.55 0.62 -9.36
CA LEU A 47 -21.26 -0.21 -8.19
C LEU A 47 -21.82 0.46 -6.93
N PRO A 48 -22.55 -0.27 -6.07
CA PRO A 48 -23.28 0.31 -4.96
C PRO A 48 -22.35 0.94 -3.91
N ASN A 49 -21.13 0.44 -3.74
CA ASN A 49 -20.18 0.94 -2.74
C ASN A 49 -18.75 1.05 -3.29
N CYS A 50 -18.28 2.29 -3.48
CA CYS A 50 -16.87 2.58 -3.72
C CYS A 50 -16.10 2.62 -2.37
N ILE A 51 -15.81 1.44 -1.81
CA ILE A 51 -15.22 1.32 -0.48
C ILE A 51 -13.74 1.71 -0.53
N HIS A 52 -13.36 2.72 0.25
CA HIS A 52 -11.98 3.12 0.47
C HIS A 52 -11.51 2.63 1.83
N VAL A 53 -10.68 1.60 1.88
CA VAL A 53 -10.14 1.14 3.16
C VAL A 53 -8.81 1.82 3.41
N LYS A 54 -8.76 2.63 4.47
CA LYS A 54 -7.48 3.18 4.93
C LYS A 54 -6.62 2.04 5.47
N PRO A 55 -5.31 2.02 5.20
CA PRO A 55 -4.41 1.04 5.80
C PRO A 55 -4.50 0.97 7.33
N SER A 56 -4.89 2.07 7.99
CA SER A 56 -5.11 2.13 9.44
C SER A 56 -6.16 1.13 9.97
N TYR A 57 -7.11 0.68 9.15
CA TYR A 57 -8.10 -0.32 9.55
C TYR A 57 -7.50 -1.74 9.69
N TYR A 58 -6.31 -1.99 9.13
CA TYR A 58 -5.60 -3.27 9.20
C TYR A 58 -4.25 -3.12 9.92
N SER A 59 -4.23 -2.39 11.03
CA SER A 59 -3.00 -2.06 11.76
C SER A 59 -2.20 -3.29 12.19
N GLU A 60 -2.88 -4.33 12.68
CA GLU A 60 -2.25 -5.57 13.13
C GLU A 60 -1.68 -6.40 11.96
N GLU A 61 -2.37 -6.41 10.82
CA GLU A 61 -1.89 -7.12 9.62
C GLU A 61 -0.66 -6.43 9.02
N ILE A 62 -0.65 -5.09 9.02
CA ILE A 62 0.53 -4.29 8.63
C ILE A 62 1.70 -4.57 9.58
N LYS A 63 1.47 -4.66 10.89
CA LYS A 63 2.52 -5.02 11.86
C LYS A 63 3.10 -6.41 11.58
N ARG A 64 2.25 -7.40 11.32
CA ARG A 64 2.68 -8.77 10.97
C ARG A 64 3.51 -8.79 9.70
N LEU A 65 3.05 -8.14 8.64
CA LEU A 65 3.79 -8.06 7.37
C LEU A 65 5.15 -7.38 7.54
N ASN A 66 5.20 -6.27 8.27
CA ASN A 66 6.46 -5.57 8.56
C ASN A 66 7.44 -6.45 9.36
N SER A 67 6.95 -7.26 10.30
CA SER A 67 7.79 -8.22 11.04
C SER A 67 8.40 -9.26 10.11
N VAL A 68 7.61 -9.82 9.19
CA VAL A 68 8.10 -10.80 8.19
C VAL A 68 9.17 -10.19 7.30
N VAL A 69 8.92 -8.98 6.75
CA VAL A 69 9.88 -8.28 5.89
C VAL A 69 11.19 -8.00 6.65
N ASN A 70 11.13 -7.50 7.88
CA ASN A 70 12.32 -7.20 8.68
C ASN A 70 13.12 -8.47 9.01
N ASN A 71 12.46 -9.59 9.30
CA ASN A 71 13.12 -10.88 9.50
C ASN A 71 13.81 -11.36 8.22
N HIS A 72 13.15 -11.22 7.08
CA HIS A 72 13.74 -11.58 5.78
C HIS A 72 14.97 -10.72 5.44
N VAL A 73 14.89 -9.40 5.63
CA VAL A 73 16.02 -8.49 5.40
C VAL A 73 17.18 -8.83 6.32
N SER A 74 16.92 -9.09 7.61
CA SER A 74 17.95 -9.49 8.57
C SER A 74 18.65 -10.79 8.15
N ARG A 75 17.88 -11.77 7.67
CA ARG A 75 18.41 -13.05 7.18
C ARG A 75 19.28 -12.88 5.93
N ILE A 76 18.88 -12.04 4.97
CA ILE A 76 19.68 -11.75 3.77
C ILE A 76 21.01 -11.08 4.17
N LEU A 77 20.97 -10.07 5.04
CA LEU A 77 22.17 -9.38 5.51
C LEU A 77 23.16 -10.29 6.25
N LEU A 78 22.67 -11.33 6.93
CA LEU A 78 23.52 -12.34 7.57
C LEU A 78 24.19 -13.25 6.53
N LEU A 79 23.48 -13.60 5.46
CA LEU A 79 24.00 -14.43 4.37
C LEU A 79 25.02 -13.68 3.50
N GLU A 80 24.84 -12.38 3.27
CA GLU A 80 25.78 -11.54 2.50
C GLU A 80 27.09 -11.22 3.25
N LYS A 81 27.15 -11.49 4.55
CA LYS A 81 28.34 -11.29 5.39
C LYS A 81 29.24 -12.52 5.51
N GLN A 82 28.81 -13.68 4.98
CA GLN A 82 29.64 -14.89 4.85
C GLN A 82 30.37 -14.87 3.52
#